data_AF-A0A6I9VS77-F1
#
_entry.id   AF-A0A6I9VS77-F1
#
_cell.length_a   1.000
_cell.length_b   1.000
_cell.length_c   1.000
_cell.angle_alpha   90.00
_cell.angle_beta   90.00
_cell.angle_gamma   90.00
#
_symmetry.space_group_name_H-M   'P 1'
#
loop_
_entity.id
_entity.type
_entity.pdbx_description
1 polymer ?
#
loop_
_entity_poly.entity_id
_entity_poly.type
_entity_poly.pdbx_seq_one_letter_code
_entity_poly.pdbx_strand_id
1 'polypeptide(L)'
;MTTISRLVKFGLHIYGIWPYVPSTVIFRLYWIIMLSMAQTFQYRYVVVNIHMDDFSQYMDGVSSAMASSLFYIKLVILWTHQRIFFDVLQMISVDWRDYNTLNHYSSRIMTDSANLARRASRWIVGLQIVSVFLYSAGVLTANANSPERSEPYARELILKMELPFNISANFIYTAVQTVQFYHLFLVAYGISIINSLLVIL
;
A
#
# COMPACT_ATOMS: atom_id res chain seq x y z
N MET A 1 24.96 -12.40 -8.88
CA MET A 1 23.71 -11.64 -9.08
C MET A 1 22.86 -11.82 -7.83
N THR A 2 22.66 -10.78 -7.02
CA THR A 2 21.86 -10.86 -5.79
C THR A 2 20.38 -10.93 -6.15
N THR A 3 19.68 -11.96 -5.67
CA THR A 3 18.30 -12.32 -6.02
C THR A 3 17.26 -11.24 -5.65
N ILE A 4 17.60 -10.37 -4.70
CA ILE A 4 16.75 -9.26 -4.25
C ILE A 4 16.99 -8.03 -5.14
N SER A 5 15.96 -7.63 -5.88
CA SER A 5 15.97 -6.41 -6.70
C SER A 5 16.27 -5.17 -5.84
N ARG A 6 17.05 -4.22 -6.37
CA ARG A 6 17.33 -2.92 -5.73
C ARG A 6 16.05 -2.21 -5.28
N LEU A 7 14.97 -2.37 -6.03
CA LEU A 7 13.67 -1.77 -5.74
C LEU A 7 13.02 -2.37 -4.48
N VAL A 8 13.12 -3.69 -4.28
CA VAL A 8 12.62 -4.37 -3.08
C VAL A 8 13.43 -3.95 -1.86
N LYS A 9 14.77 -3.87 -2.00
CA LYS A 9 15.66 -3.39 -0.93
C LYS A 9 15.37 -1.95 -0.52
N PHE A 10 15.13 -1.07 -1.48
CA PHE A 10 14.72 0.31 -1.22
C PHE A 10 13.36 0.38 -0.52
N GLY A 11 12.38 -0.43 -0.98
CA GLY A 11 11.09 -0.57 -0.33
C GLY A 11 11.19 -1.02 1.14
N LEU A 12 11.97 -2.07 1.42
CA LEU A 12 12.24 -2.55 2.77
C LEU A 12 12.80 -1.46 3.70
N HIS A 13 13.60 -0.52 3.15
CA HIS A 13 14.12 0.61 3.91
C HIS A 13 13.04 1.65 4.20
N ILE A 14 12.25 2.04 3.18
CA ILE A 14 11.13 2.98 3.32
C ILE A 14 10.13 2.50 4.37
N TYR A 15 9.78 1.20 4.35
CA TYR A 15 8.80 0.62 5.28
C TYR A 15 9.39 0.24 6.65
N GLY A 16 10.66 0.56 6.93
CA GLY A 16 11.28 0.28 8.23
C GLY A 16 11.42 -1.22 8.55
N ILE A 17 11.50 -2.07 7.51
CA ILE A 17 11.68 -3.52 7.64
C ILE A 17 13.17 -3.88 7.61
N TRP A 18 14.02 -3.05 6.98
CA TRP A 18 15.46 -3.32 6.88
C TRP A 18 16.15 -3.26 8.27
N PRO A 19 16.87 -4.32 8.68
CA PRO A 19 17.53 -4.35 9.99
C PRO A 19 18.84 -3.58 10.01
N TYR A 20 19.28 -3.24 11.23
CA TYR A 20 20.61 -2.69 11.54
C TYR A 20 20.88 -1.23 11.12
N VAL A 21 19.84 -0.42 10.88
CA VAL A 21 20.01 1.02 10.65
C VAL A 21 19.22 1.83 11.68
N PRO A 22 19.81 2.82 12.36
CA PRO A 22 19.08 3.67 13.31
C PRO A 22 17.93 4.45 12.64
N SER A 23 18.00 4.72 11.34
CA SER A 23 16.91 5.33 10.56
C SER A 23 15.63 4.49 10.55
N THR A 24 15.73 3.17 10.75
CA THR A 24 14.57 2.25 10.75
C THR A 24 13.53 2.63 11.81
N VAL A 25 13.96 3.12 12.98
CA VAL A 25 13.04 3.54 14.06
C VAL A 25 12.24 4.78 13.63
N ILE A 26 12.90 5.73 12.97
CA ILE A 26 12.26 6.97 12.49
C ILE A 26 11.21 6.63 11.43
N PHE A 27 11.55 5.75 10.47
CA PHE A 27 10.59 5.30 9.46
C PHE A 27 9.39 4.57 10.08
N ARG A 28 9.60 3.72 11.09
CA ARG A 28 8.49 3.06 11.80
C ARG A 28 7.56 4.05 12.49
N LEU A 29 8.12 5.00 13.22
CA LEU A 29 7.33 6.04 13.89
C LEU A 29 6.53 6.87 12.88
N TYR A 30 7.16 7.24 11.76
CA TYR A 30 6.47 7.91 10.66
C TYR A 30 5.27 7.10 10.15
N TRP A 31 5.47 5.81 9.85
CA TRP A 31 4.39 4.95 9.36
C TRP A 31 3.28 4.72 10.38
N ILE A 32 3.62 4.56 11.67
CA ILE A 32 2.64 4.43 12.74
C ILE A 32 1.78 5.70 12.81
N ILE A 33 2.40 6.88 12.87
CA ILE A 33 1.67 8.15 12.95
C ILE A 33 0.81 8.36 11.70
N MET A 34 1.38 8.17 10.51
CA MET A 34 0.69 8.38 9.23
C MET A 34 -0.50 7.44 9.07
N LEU A 35 -0.32 6.13 9.33
CA LEU A 35 -1.39 5.13 9.18
C LEU A 35 -2.44 5.30 10.27
N SER A 36 -2.06 5.48 11.54
CA SER A 36 -3.03 5.67 12.64
C SER A 36 -3.86 6.93 12.45
N MET A 37 -3.26 8.03 11.99
CA MET A 37 -3.99 9.27 11.71
C MET A 37 -4.97 9.07 10.55
N ALA A 38 -4.54 8.43 9.46
CA ALA A 38 -5.42 8.12 8.33
C ALA A 38 -6.58 7.18 8.72
N GLN A 39 -6.30 6.13 9.49
CA GLN A 39 -7.31 5.16 9.92
C GLN A 39 -8.35 5.81 10.85
N THR A 40 -7.91 6.72 11.73
CA THR A 40 -8.83 7.45 12.63
C THR A 40 -9.82 8.29 11.84
N PHE A 41 -9.37 8.98 10.79
CA PHE A 41 -10.26 9.77 9.92
C PHE A 41 -11.19 8.91 9.08
N GLN A 42 -10.72 7.76 8.56
CA GLN A 42 -11.57 6.80 7.82
C GLN A 42 -12.67 6.22 8.72
N TYR A 43 -12.31 5.74 9.91
CA TYR A 43 -13.29 5.16 10.83
C TYR A 43 -14.27 6.20 11.37
N ARG A 44 -13.84 7.44 11.61
CA ARG A 44 -14.74 8.52 11.98
C ARG A 44 -15.80 8.78 10.91
N TYR A 45 -15.39 8.83 9.63
CA TYR A 45 -16.33 8.97 8.51
C TYR A 45 -17.33 7.82 8.43
N VAL A 46 -16.87 6.58 8.61
CA VAL A 46 -17.71 5.38 8.64
C VAL A 46 -18.76 5.45 9.77
N VAL A 47 -18.37 5.88 10.96
CA VAL A 47 -19.26 5.98 12.13
C VAL A 47 -20.31 7.08 11.96
N VAL A 48 -19.91 8.25 11.43
CA VAL A 48 -20.84 9.38 11.23
C VAL A 48 -21.85 9.09 10.12
N ASN A 49 -21.43 8.40 9.05
CA ASN A 49 -22.30 8.07 7.91
C ASN A 49 -23.00 6.71 8.02
N ILE A 50 -23.07 6.12 9.22
CA ILE A 50 -23.69 4.80 9.43
C ILE A 50 -25.22 4.80 9.18
N HIS A 51 -25.84 5.98 9.15
CA HIS A 51 -27.29 6.20 8.92
C HIS A 51 -27.60 6.79 7.54
N MET A 52 -26.64 6.86 6.61
CA MET A 52 -26.89 7.40 5.26
C MET A 52 -27.66 6.37 4.41
N ASP A 53 -28.64 6.84 3.62
CA ASP A 53 -29.49 6.00 2.75
C ASP A 53 -28.70 5.23 1.67
N ASP A 54 -27.48 5.67 1.35
CA ASP A 54 -26.61 5.09 0.32
C ASP A 54 -25.65 4.01 0.90
N PHE A 55 -26.19 2.82 1.16
CA PHE A 55 -25.44 1.65 1.66
C PHE A 55 -24.16 1.31 0.85
N SER A 56 -24.21 1.50 -0.47
CA SER A 56 -23.06 1.27 -1.36
C SER A 56 -21.87 2.18 -1.04
N GLN A 57 -22.16 3.46 -0.77
CA GLN A 57 -21.14 4.45 -0.45
C GLN A 57 -20.47 4.19 0.90
N TYR A 58 -21.25 3.71 1.87
CA TYR A 58 -20.78 3.27 3.16
C TYR A 58 -19.85 2.05 3.04
N MET A 59 -20.27 1.05 2.26
CA MET A 59 -19.50 -0.18 2.06
C MET A 59 -18.14 0.07 1.40
N ASP A 60 -18.04 1.03 0.48
CA ASP A 60 -16.76 1.45 -0.11
C ASP A 60 -15.80 2.05 0.95
N GLY A 61 -16.32 2.93 1.82
CA GLY A 61 -15.54 3.50 2.92
C GLY A 61 -15.03 2.45 3.92
N VAL A 62 -15.90 1.50 4.30
CA VAL A 62 -15.53 0.37 5.17
C VAL A 62 -14.49 -0.54 4.52
N SER A 63 -14.68 -0.88 3.25
CA SER A 63 -13.76 -1.74 2.48
C SER A 63 -12.36 -1.12 2.41
N SER A 64 -12.27 0.17 2.11
CA SER A 64 -11.01 0.92 2.06
C SER A 64 -10.31 0.98 3.43
N ALA A 65 -11.07 1.20 4.50
CA ALA A 65 -10.54 1.19 5.87
C ALA A 65 -10.02 -0.19 6.28
N MET A 66 -10.75 -1.26 5.94
CA MET A 66 -10.33 -2.64 6.19
C MET A 66 -9.05 -3.00 5.42
N ALA A 67 -8.94 -2.61 4.16
CA ALA A 67 -7.74 -2.85 3.35
C ALA A 67 -6.50 -2.15 3.96
N SER A 68 -6.68 -0.90 4.41
CA SER A 68 -5.63 -0.12 5.07
C SER A 68 -5.21 -0.75 6.41
N SER A 69 -6.17 -1.25 7.18
CA SER A 69 -5.94 -1.97 8.44
C SER A 69 -5.15 -3.27 8.23
N LEU A 70 -5.51 -4.04 7.20
CA LEU A 70 -4.84 -5.29 6.86
C LEU A 70 -3.37 -5.05 6.45
N PHE A 71 -3.12 -3.98 5.69
CA PHE A 71 -1.75 -3.57 5.37
C PHE A 71 -0.96 -3.18 6.64
N TYR A 72 -1.58 -2.44 7.55
CA TYR A 72 -0.94 -2.05 8.80
C TYR A 72 -0.58 -3.25 9.68
N ILE A 73 -1.48 -4.23 9.80
CA ILE A 73 -1.21 -5.50 10.52
C ILE A 73 -0.03 -6.24 9.88
N LYS A 74 0.02 -6.35 8.55
CA LYS A 74 1.15 -6.98 7.84
C LYS A 74 2.49 -6.28 8.15
N LEU A 75 2.51 -4.95 8.19
CA LEU A 75 3.71 -4.18 8.55
C LEU A 75 4.14 -4.47 9.99
N VAL A 76 3.21 -4.46 10.94
CA VAL A 76 3.50 -4.76 12.36
C VAL A 76 4.07 -6.17 12.52
N ILE A 77 3.49 -7.17 11.85
CA ILE A 77 3.99 -8.55 11.88
C ILE A 77 5.43 -8.63 11.36
N LEU A 78 5.72 -7.96 10.23
CA LEU A 78 7.07 -7.92 9.65
C LEU A 78 8.07 -7.18 10.53
N TRP A 79 7.66 -6.13 11.25
CA TRP A 79 8.52 -5.44 12.20
C TRP A 79 8.84 -6.29 13.43
N THR A 80 7.86 -7.04 13.94
CA THR A 80 8.06 -7.94 15.10
C THR A 80 8.94 -9.13 14.72
N HIS A 81 8.71 -9.74 13.56
CA HIS A 81 9.47 -10.90 13.07
C HIS A 81 10.67 -10.51 12.20
N GLN A 82 11.14 -9.27 12.31
CA GLN A 82 12.16 -8.70 11.43
C GLN A 82 13.44 -9.53 11.36
N ARG A 83 13.91 -10.08 12.50
CA ARG A 83 15.13 -10.89 12.55
C ARG A 83 14.98 -12.17 11.74
N ILE A 84 13.93 -12.94 12.03
CA ILE A 84 13.59 -14.18 11.33
C ILE A 84 13.44 -13.90 9.83
N PHE A 85 12.72 -12.83 9.49
CA PHE A 85 12.51 -12.44 8.11
C PHE A 85 13.83 -12.16 7.37
N PHE A 86 14.76 -11.44 8.00
CA PHE A 86 16.06 -11.16 7.41
C PHE A 86 16.95 -12.40 7.32
N ASP A 87 16.92 -13.28 8.31
CA ASP A 87 17.67 -14.53 8.31
C ASP A 87 17.21 -15.43 7.16
N VAL A 88 15.90 -15.52 6.91
CA VAL A 88 15.35 -16.26 5.75
C VAL A 88 15.80 -15.61 4.43
N LEU A 89 15.75 -14.28 4.30
CA LEU A 89 16.26 -13.60 3.10
C LEU A 89 17.75 -13.88 2.86
N GLN A 90 18.55 -13.92 3.92
CA GLN A 90 19.97 -14.23 3.83
C GLN A 90 20.19 -15.70 3.44
N MET A 91 19.43 -16.62 4.02
CA MET A 91 19.45 -18.04 3.68
C MET A 91 19.11 -18.26 2.20
N ILE A 92 18.03 -17.67 1.69
CA ILE A 92 17.66 -17.73 0.26
C ILE A 92 18.77 -17.15 -0.62
N SER A 93 19.41 -16.05 -0.21
CA SER A 93 20.50 -15.46 -1.00
C SER A 93 21.76 -16.33 -1.03
N VAL A 94 22.07 -17.06 0.04
CA VAL A 94 23.20 -17.98 0.10
C VAL A 94 22.90 -19.23 -0.72
N ASP A 95 21.72 -19.83 -0.53
CA ASP A 95 21.26 -21.00 -1.26
C ASP A 95 21.24 -20.74 -2.77
N TRP A 96 20.72 -19.58 -3.19
CA TRP A 96 20.77 -19.15 -4.59
C TRP A 96 22.19 -19.07 -5.17
N ARG A 97 23.15 -18.59 -4.37
CA ARG A 97 24.55 -18.42 -4.81
C ARG A 97 25.23 -19.78 -4.97
N ASP A 98 25.08 -20.65 -3.97
CA ASP A 98 25.73 -21.96 -3.95
C ASP A 98 25.11 -22.89 -5.01
N TYR A 99 23.80 -22.77 -5.25
CA TYR A 99 23.08 -23.56 -6.25
C TYR A 99 23.40 -23.14 -7.70
N ASN A 100 23.60 -21.85 -7.95
CA ASN A 100 24.03 -21.35 -9.26
C ASN A 100 25.44 -21.81 -9.64
N THR A 101 26.24 -22.26 -8.67
CA THR A 101 27.59 -22.82 -8.91
C THR A 101 27.62 -24.33 -9.09
N LEU A 102 26.61 -25.08 -8.63
CA LEU A 102 26.72 -26.54 -8.49
C LEU A 102 25.96 -27.37 -9.55
N ASN A 103 24.84 -26.90 -10.14
CA ASN A 103 24.03 -27.79 -10.99
C ASN A 103 23.13 -27.07 -12.04
N HIS A 104 23.36 -27.36 -13.32
CA HIS A 104 22.74 -26.62 -14.45
C HIS A 104 21.28 -27.05 -14.76
N TYR A 105 20.89 -28.30 -14.47
CA TYR A 105 19.55 -28.83 -14.80
C TYR A 105 18.50 -28.48 -13.74
N SER A 106 18.83 -28.64 -12.46
CA SER A 106 17.94 -28.31 -11.34
C SER A 106 17.82 -26.79 -11.10
N SER A 107 18.77 -26.00 -11.62
CA SER A 107 18.68 -24.54 -11.76
C SER A 107 17.45 -24.11 -12.57
N ARG A 108 17.05 -24.88 -13.60
CA ARG A 108 15.93 -24.54 -14.49
C ARG A 108 14.57 -24.57 -13.79
N ILE A 109 14.32 -25.54 -12.90
CA ILE A 109 13.05 -25.65 -12.16
C ILE A 109 12.92 -24.50 -11.16
N MET A 110 14.01 -24.16 -10.46
CA MET A 110 14.02 -23.08 -9.47
C MET A 110 13.93 -21.69 -10.13
N THR A 111 14.60 -21.49 -11.28
CA THR A 111 14.47 -20.26 -12.07
C THR A 111 13.10 -20.11 -12.71
N ASP A 112 12.46 -21.21 -13.13
CA ASP A 112 11.10 -21.17 -13.67
C ASP A 112 10.08 -20.82 -12.59
N SER A 113 10.17 -21.45 -11.42
CA SER A 113 9.35 -21.09 -10.24
C SER A 113 9.55 -19.63 -9.83
N ALA A 114 10.80 -19.16 -9.75
CA ALA A 114 11.10 -17.75 -9.46
C ALA A 114 10.62 -16.78 -10.57
N ASN A 115 10.61 -17.21 -11.83
CA ASN A 115 10.06 -16.44 -12.95
C ASN A 115 8.53 -16.34 -12.84
N LEU A 116 7.85 -17.44 -12.53
CA LEU A 116 6.40 -17.47 -12.30
C LEU A 116 6.01 -16.59 -11.12
N ALA A 117 6.71 -16.72 -9.99
CA ALA A 117 6.56 -15.86 -8.82
C ALA A 117 6.72 -14.38 -9.18
N ARG A 118 7.79 -14.01 -9.90
CA ARG A 118 8.01 -12.63 -10.36
C ARG A 118 6.96 -12.14 -11.36
N ARG A 119 6.40 -13.02 -12.19
CA ARG A 119 5.34 -12.66 -13.14
C ARG A 119 4.02 -12.45 -12.42
N ALA A 120 3.65 -13.35 -11.52
CA ALA A 120 2.46 -13.23 -10.67
C ALA A 120 2.52 -11.98 -9.79
N SER A 121 3.65 -11.72 -9.15
CA SER A 121 3.90 -10.47 -8.41
C SER A 121 3.68 -9.25 -9.31
N ARG A 122 4.29 -9.19 -10.50
CA ARG A 122 4.07 -8.07 -11.43
C ARG A 122 2.61 -7.89 -11.84
N TRP A 123 1.85 -8.98 -12.03
CA TRP A 123 0.42 -8.91 -12.29
C TRP A 123 -0.36 -8.35 -11.11
N ILE A 124 -0.09 -8.80 -9.88
CA ILE A 124 -0.74 -8.31 -8.66
C ILE A 124 -0.48 -6.81 -8.48
N VAL A 125 0.77 -6.37 -8.68
CA VAL A 125 1.15 -4.96 -8.59
C VAL A 125 0.47 -4.13 -9.68
N GLY A 126 0.48 -4.63 -10.92
CA GLY A 126 -0.19 -3.98 -12.05
C GLY A 126 -1.69 -3.80 -11.82
N LEU A 127 -2.37 -4.86 -11.37
CA LEU A 127 -3.80 -4.83 -11.05
C LEU A 127 -4.10 -3.85 -9.91
N GLN A 128 -3.23 -3.74 -8.91
CA GLN A 128 -3.39 -2.76 -7.83
C GLN A 128 -3.23 -1.31 -8.33
N ILE A 129 -2.21 -1.03 -9.15
CA ILE A 129 -2.02 0.31 -9.74
C ILE A 129 -3.22 0.68 -10.62
N VAL A 130 -3.69 -0.26 -11.45
CA VAL A 130 -4.86 -0.06 -12.32
C VAL A 130 -6.11 0.18 -11.48
N SER A 131 -6.31 -0.56 -10.38
CA SER A 131 -7.44 -0.36 -9.48
C SER A 131 -7.44 1.04 -8.84
N VAL A 132 -6.29 1.49 -8.32
CA VAL A 132 -6.13 2.85 -7.76
C VAL A 132 -6.40 3.92 -8.81
N PHE A 133 -5.90 3.72 -10.03
CA PHE A 133 -6.10 4.65 -11.14
C PHE A 133 -7.58 4.71 -11.57
N LEU A 134 -8.23 3.55 -11.74
CA LEU A 134 -9.65 3.47 -12.08
C LEU A 134 -10.54 4.07 -10.99
N TYR A 135 -10.20 3.84 -9.71
CA TYR A 135 -10.92 4.43 -8.58
C TYR A 135 -10.79 5.95 -8.57
N SER A 136 -9.56 6.47 -8.73
CA SER A 136 -9.30 7.91 -8.80
C SER A 136 -9.99 8.57 -10.00
N ALA A 137 -9.95 7.91 -11.17
CA ALA A 137 -10.61 8.36 -12.38
C ALA A 137 -12.14 8.35 -12.25
N GLY A 138 -12.71 7.31 -11.63
CA GLY A 138 -14.15 7.19 -11.38
C GLY A 138 -14.67 8.29 -10.45
N VAL A 139 -13.94 8.58 -9.37
CA VAL A 139 -14.27 9.71 -8.49
C VAL A 139 -14.19 11.04 -9.25
N LEU A 140 -13.16 11.24 -10.09
CA LEU A 140 -13.00 12.48 -10.85
C LEU A 140 -14.10 12.69 -11.91
N THR A 141 -14.53 11.62 -12.60
CA THR A 141 -15.59 11.69 -13.61
C THR A 141 -16.97 11.85 -13.00
N ALA A 142 -17.28 11.16 -11.89
CA ALA A 142 -18.52 11.34 -11.15
C ALA A 142 -18.70 12.79 -10.69
N ASN A 143 -17.59 13.42 -10.31
CA ASN A 143 -17.53 14.79 -9.81
C ASN A 143 -17.59 15.86 -10.91
N ALA A 144 -17.29 15.51 -12.17
CA ALA A 144 -17.38 16.40 -13.33
C ALA A 144 -18.78 16.41 -13.97
N ASN A 145 -19.56 15.33 -13.81
CA ASN A 145 -20.83 15.13 -14.51
C ASN A 145 -22.08 15.54 -13.72
N SER A 146 -21.96 15.85 -12.42
CA SER A 146 -23.09 16.22 -11.56
C SER A 146 -23.17 17.75 -11.34
N PRO A 147 -24.21 18.44 -11.82
CA PRO A 147 -24.33 19.90 -11.71
C PRO A 147 -24.51 20.40 -10.25
N GLU A 148 -25.03 19.57 -9.34
CA GLU A 148 -25.15 19.87 -7.90
C GLU A 148 -23.83 19.75 -7.12
N ARG A 149 -22.83 19.01 -7.64
CA ARG A 149 -21.49 18.86 -7.00
C ARG A 149 -20.44 19.85 -7.53
N SER A 150 -20.91 20.89 -8.23
CA SER A 150 -20.09 21.99 -8.73
C SER A 150 -19.71 22.99 -7.63
N GLU A 151 -20.44 23.00 -6.51
CA GLU A 151 -20.10 23.79 -5.33
C GLU A 151 -18.96 23.13 -4.52
N PRO A 152 -18.01 23.92 -3.97
CA PRO A 152 -16.82 23.40 -3.29
C PRO A 152 -17.11 22.48 -2.09
N TYR A 153 -18.32 22.52 -1.54
CA TYR A 153 -18.75 21.77 -0.36
C TYR A 153 -19.28 20.35 -0.65
N ALA A 154 -19.72 20.06 -1.88
CA ALA A 154 -20.37 18.79 -2.25
C ALA A 154 -19.43 17.82 -3.00
N ARG A 155 -18.13 18.12 -3.00
CA ARG A 155 -17.14 17.48 -3.85
C ARG A 155 -16.57 16.21 -3.23
N GLU A 156 -16.77 15.06 -3.86
CA GLU A 156 -16.32 13.77 -3.33
C GLU A 156 -14.79 13.66 -3.32
N LEU A 157 -14.23 13.38 -2.13
CA LEU A 157 -12.81 13.13 -1.96
C LEU A 157 -12.44 11.71 -2.42
N ILE A 158 -11.22 11.55 -2.96
CA ILE A 158 -10.68 10.25 -3.39
C ILE A 158 -10.72 9.25 -2.23
N LEU A 159 -10.40 9.69 -1.01
CA LEU A 159 -10.61 8.90 0.18
C LEU A 159 -11.75 9.52 0.97
N LYS A 160 -12.85 8.79 1.11
CA LYS A 160 -14.01 9.24 1.89
C LYS A 160 -13.60 9.45 3.35
N MET A 161 -13.40 10.70 3.72
CA MET A 161 -12.95 11.13 5.04
C MET A 161 -13.68 12.41 5.44
N GLU A 162 -14.06 12.48 6.72
CA GLU A 162 -14.65 13.69 7.30
C GLU A 162 -13.53 14.51 7.93
N LEU A 163 -13.17 15.62 7.29
CA LEU A 163 -12.12 16.51 7.77
C LEU A 163 -12.76 17.61 8.64
N PRO A 164 -12.17 17.93 9.80
CA PRO A 164 -12.78 18.87 10.76
C PRO A 164 -12.72 20.34 10.33
N PHE A 165 -12.23 20.64 9.12
CA PHE A 165 -12.03 22.00 8.62
C PHE A 165 -12.86 22.26 7.37
N ASN A 166 -13.33 23.51 7.25
CA ASN A 166 -14.21 23.91 6.18
C ASN A 166 -13.47 23.93 4.84
N ILE A 167 -13.91 23.11 3.89
CA ILE A 167 -13.34 23.02 2.53
C ILE A 167 -13.96 24.12 1.65
N SER A 168 -13.90 25.37 2.10
CA SER A 168 -14.49 26.50 1.39
C SER A 168 -13.61 27.03 0.25
N ALA A 169 -12.30 26.72 0.28
CA ALA A 169 -11.33 27.19 -0.70
C ALA A 169 -10.83 26.05 -1.60
N ASN A 170 -10.92 26.25 -2.92
CA ASN A 170 -10.43 25.32 -3.94
C ASN A 170 -8.97 24.87 -3.71
N PHE A 171 -8.13 25.74 -3.12
CA PHE A 171 -6.74 25.41 -2.79
C PHE A 171 -6.62 24.36 -1.67
N ILE A 172 -7.40 24.50 -0.59
CA ILE A 172 -7.40 23.57 0.55
C ILE A 172 -7.91 22.20 0.08
N TYR A 173 -8.98 22.18 -0.72
CA TYR A 173 -9.50 20.97 -1.34
C TYR A 173 -8.43 20.26 -2.19
N THR A 174 -7.76 20.99 -3.07
CA THR A 174 -6.72 20.44 -3.95
C THR A 174 -5.54 19.89 -3.16
N ALA A 175 -5.11 20.59 -2.10
CA ALA A 175 -4.03 20.13 -1.22
C ALA A 175 -4.40 18.83 -0.50
N VAL A 176 -5.60 18.75 0.08
CA VAL A 176 -6.10 17.55 0.74
C VAL A 176 -6.18 16.37 -0.24
N GLN A 177 -6.74 16.59 -1.43
CA GLN A 177 -6.86 15.54 -2.44
C GLN A 177 -5.50 15.03 -2.90
N THR A 178 -4.50 15.91 -3.01
CA THR A 178 -3.12 15.54 -3.33
C THR A 178 -2.49 14.68 -2.22
N VAL A 179 -2.71 15.04 -0.95
CA VAL A 179 -2.22 14.27 0.20
C VAL A 179 -2.86 12.89 0.26
N GLN A 180 -4.18 12.80 0.03
CA GLN A 180 -4.90 11.52 -0.01
C GLN A 180 -4.41 10.62 -1.15
N PHE A 181 -4.21 11.19 -2.34
CA PHE A 181 -3.66 10.44 -3.47
C PHE A 181 -2.26 9.90 -3.15
N TYR A 182 -1.40 10.72 -2.56
CA TYR A 182 -0.06 10.31 -2.15
C TYR A 182 -0.09 9.20 -1.08
N HIS A 183 -0.97 9.32 -0.09
CA HIS A 183 -1.17 8.28 0.93
C HIS A 183 -1.64 6.95 0.30
N LEU A 184 -2.64 6.99 -0.59
CA LEU A 184 -3.17 5.80 -1.26
C LEU A 184 -2.09 5.13 -2.13
N PHE A 185 -1.32 5.94 -2.87
CA PHE A 185 -0.19 5.46 -3.66
C PHE A 185 0.87 4.77 -2.79
N LEU A 186 1.23 5.39 -1.65
CA LEU A 186 2.18 4.84 -0.69
C LEU A 186 1.69 3.54 -0.05
N VAL A 187 0.41 3.43 0.31
CA VAL A 187 -0.17 2.19 0.84
C VAL A 187 -0.16 1.10 -0.24
N ALA A 188 -0.61 1.40 -1.46
CA ALA A 188 -0.62 0.46 -2.57
C ALA A 188 0.79 -0.04 -2.93
N TYR A 189 1.77 0.86 -2.97
CA TYR A 189 3.17 0.52 -3.19
C TYR A 189 3.70 -0.44 -2.11
N GLY A 190 3.31 -0.22 -0.85
CA GLY A 190 3.72 -1.05 0.28
C GLY A 190 3.11 -2.44 0.23
N ILE A 191 1.81 -2.52 -0.05
CA ILE A 191 1.11 -3.80 -0.27
C ILE A 191 1.80 -4.59 -1.39
N SER A 192 2.11 -3.90 -2.48
CA SER A 192 2.84 -4.46 -3.63
C SER A 192 4.20 -5.04 -3.22
N ILE A 193 5.00 -4.31 -2.45
CA ILE A 193 6.30 -4.79 -1.96
C ILE A 193 6.13 -6.01 -1.06
N ILE A 194 5.25 -5.93 -0.05
CA ILE A 194 5.04 -7.03 0.90
C ILE A 194 4.54 -8.28 0.18
N ASN A 195 3.58 -8.15 -0.73
CA ASN A 195 3.07 -9.28 -1.49
C ASN A 195 4.14 -9.87 -2.42
N SER A 196 4.94 -9.03 -3.08
CA SER A 196 6.05 -9.49 -3.93
C SER A 196 7.10 -10.23 -3.12
N LEU A 197 7.37 -9.75 -1.91
CA LEU A 197 8.32 -10.34 -0.99
C LEU A 197 7.84 -11.71 -0.50
N LEU A 198 6.55 -11.81 -0.13
CA LEU A 198 5.92 -13.07 0.29
C LEU A 198 5.89 -14.11 -0.83
N VAL A 199 5.73 -13.68 -2.08
CA VAL A 199 5.75 -14.56 -3.26
C VAL A 199 7.17 -15.02 -3.62
N ILE A 200 8.21 -14.26 -3.24
CA ILE A 200 9.62 -14.61 -3.47
C ILE A 200 10.17 -15.49 -2.34
N LEU A 201 9.69 -15.29 -1.11
CA LEU A 201 10.02 -16.06 0.08
C LEU A 201 9.42 -17.47 0.01
#